data_AF-A0A1M7A2F6-F1
#
_entry.id   AF-A0A1M7A2F6-F1
#
_cell.length_a   1.000
_cell.length_b   1.000
_cell.length_c   1.000
_cell.angle_alpha   90.00
_cell.angle_beta   90.00
_cell.angle_gamma   90.00
#
_symmetry.space_group_name_H-M   'P 1'
#
loop_
_entity.id
_entity.type
_entity.pdbx_description
1 polymer ?
#
loop_
_entity_poly.entity_id
_entity_poly.type
_entity_poly.pdbx_seq_one_letter_code
_entity_poly.pdbx_strand_id
1 'polypeptide(L)'
;MKYRVLMGALAFLSIGSLKAQEQEQSDEKSLYVKGNALFLPIGIFNLGIEKQIRPKYTLQGDVFISPWKSFAGHELQFYSASVEGRYYFKEAFKHWYIGVNLSVAAYNAAKWNYWNDDITQKEDGEYIMNSNLYQKGYSIMLGITGGYQFQLSDRWNLDLYATIGTSQSFYKGYDRTTGRRYDVAEKFNKSGEIIPYRGGVMISYKFK
;
A
#
# COMPACT_ATOMS: atom_id res chain seq x y z
N MET A 1 -12.73 8.90 21.59
CA MET A 1 -12.63 9.45 20.22
C MET A 1 -12.51 8.26 19.24
N LYS A 2 -13.58 7.50 18.94
CA LYS A 2 -14.66 7.75 17.97
C LYS A 2 -14.18 8.20 16.57
N TYR A 3 -13.80 7.20 15.77
CA TYR A 3 -13.97 7.04 14.30
C TYR A 3 -13.94 8.26 13.36
N ARG A 4 -13.14 9.29 13.61
CA ARG A 4 -13.06 10.47 12.72
C ARG A 4 -11.97 10.40 11.65
N VAL A 5 -11.08 9.42 11.69
CA VAL A 5 -9.95 9.33 10.73
C VAL A 5 -10.31 8.49 9.50
N LEU A 6 -11.38 7.69 9.53
CA LEU A 6 -11.78 6.84 8.39
C LEU A 6 -12.54 7.57 7.27
N MET A 7 -13.07 8.78 7.52
CA MET A 7 -13.83 9.52 6.49
C MET A 7 -12.96 10.28 5.49
N GLY A 8 -11.66 10.49 5.78
CA GLY A 8 -10.77 11.24 4.89
C GLY A 8 -10.42 10.50 3.59
N ALA A 9 -10.37 9.17 3.62
CA ALA A 9 -10.04 8.35 2.45
C ALA A 9 -11.22 8.21 1.46
N LEU A 10 -12.47 8.29 1.95
CA LEU A 10 -13.67 8.24 1.11
C LEU A 10 -13.97 9.57 0.41
N ALA A 11 -13.54 10.71 0.98
CA ALA A 11 -13.79 12.02 0.39
C ALA A 11 -12.94 12.30 -0.88
N PHE A 12 -11.79 11.64 -1.05
CA PHE A 12 -10.99 11.76 -2.28
C PHE A 12 -11.60 11.03 -3.48
N LEU A 13 -12.57 10.13 -3.27
CA LEU A 13 -13.32 9.46 -4.34
C LEU A 13 -14.57 10.25 -4.79
N SER A 14 -15.03 11.26 -4.03
CA SER A 14 -16.27 12.00 -4.33
C SER A 14 -16.08 13.36 -5.00
N ILE A 15 -14.85 13.89 -5.11
CA ILE A 15 -14.62 15.23 -5.70
C ILE A 15 -14.60 15.19 -7.25
N GLY A 16 -14.59 14.02 -7.87
CA GLY A 16 -14.61 13.86 -9.34
C GLY A 16 -15.96 14.04 -10.02
N SER A 17 -17.04 14.38 -9.29
CA SER A 17 -18.42 14.37 -9.83
C SER A 17 -19.00 15.74 -10.20
N LEU A 18 -18.22 16.82 -10.18
CA LEU A 18 -18.72 18.16 -10.49
C LEU A 18 -18.27 18.62 -11.89
N LYS A 19 -19.20 18.44 -12.84
CA LYS A 19 -19.37 19.16 -14.12
C LYS A 19 -18.11 19.68 -14.83
N ALA A 20 -17.57 18.85 -15.73
CA ALA A 20 -16.95 19.33 -16.96
C ALA A 20 -17.81 18.85 -18.13
N GLN A 21 -18.68 19.74 -18.59
CA GLN A 21 -19.45 19.58 -19.82
C GLN A 21 -18.55 20.04 -20.96
N GLU A 22 -17.90 19.09 -21.64
CA GLU A 22 -17.43 19.27 -23.01
C GLU A 22 -17.49 17.91 -23.71
N GLN A 23 -18.09 17.95 -24.88
CA GLN A 23 -18.52 16.83 -25.70
C GLN A 23 -17.30 16.31 -26.48
N GLU A 24 -16.71 15.20 -26.06
CA GLU A 24 -15.80 14.42 -26.90
C GLU A 24 -16.35 13.00 -27.06
N GLN A 25 -16.53 12.64 -28.33
CA GLN A 25 -16.89 11.34 -28.88
C GLN A 25 -16.43 10.18 -27.98
N SER A 26 -17.39 9.55 -27.29
CA SER A 26 -17.13 8.64 -26.19
C SER A 26 -16.63 7.28 -26.71
N ASP A 27 -15.33 7.14 -26.89
CA ASP A 27 -14.68 5.84 -26.71
C ASP A 27 -15.04 5.37 -25.28
N GLU A 28 -15.75 4.25 -25.15
CA GLU A 28 -16.15 3.71 -23.84
C GLU A 28 -14.90 3.39 -22.99
N LYS A 29 -14.55 4.33 -22.10
CA LYS A 29 -13.41 4.19 -21.20
C LYS A 29 -13.69 3.09 -20.18
N SER A 30 -12.88 2.04 -20.20
CA SER A 30 -13.09 0.89 -19.32
C SER A 30 -12.77 1.20 -17.86
N LEU A 31 -13.57 0.65 -16.94
CA LEU A 31 -13.40 0.76 -15.49
C LEU A 31 -13.30 -0.63 -14.86
N TYR A 32 -12.25 -0.87 -14.10
CA TYR A 32 -12.01 -2.13 -13.40
C TYR A 32 -12.03 -1.94 -11.89
N VAL A 33 -12.67 -2.89 -11.20
CA VAL A 33 -12.52 -3.10 -9.76
C VAL A 33 -11.58 -4.28 -9.56
N LYS A 34 -10.62 -4.15 -8.65
CA LYS A 34 -9.52 -5.08 -8.44
C LYS A 34 -9.44 -5.54 -7.00
N GLY A 35 -9.10 -6.81 -6.79
CA GLY A 35 -8.81 -7.38 -5.48
C GLY A 35 -7.55 -8.24 -5.53
N ASN A 36 -6.61 -8.01 -4.60
CA ASN A 36 -5.38 -8.79 -4.50
C ASN A 36 -5.67 -10.16 -3.86
N ALA A 37 -5.55 -11.22 -4.65
CA ALA A 37 -5.79 -12.59 -4.22
C ALA A 37 -4.62 -13.18 -3.42
N LEU A 38 -3.42 -12.59 -3.51
CA LEU A 38 -2.22 -13.13 -2.85
C LEU A 38 -2.34 -13.08 -1.31
N PHE A 39 -2.85 -11.98 -0.77
CA PHE A 39 -2.90 -11.74 0.67
C PHE A 39 -4.26 -12.06 1.32
N LEU A 40 -5.27 -12.34 0.50
CA LEU A 40 -6.61 -12.65 0.96
C LEU A 40 -6.68 -13.89 1.88
N PRO A 41 -5.94 -15.00 1.63
CA PRO A 41 -5.97 -16.18 2.51
C PRO A 41 -5.51 -15.91 3.95
N ILE A 42 -4.67 -14.87 4.15
CA ILE A 42 -4.20 -14.45 5.47
C ILE A 42 -4.95 -13.21 5.96
N GLY A 43 -6.17 -12.96 5.48
CA GLY A 43 -7.06 -11.91 5.99
C GLY A 43 -6.58 -10.47 5.76
N ILE A 44 -5.65 -10.27 4.83
CA ILE A 44 -5.19 -8.94 4.42
C ILE A 44 -5.94 -8.57 3.14
N PHE A 45 -6.56 -7.39 3.16
CA PHE A 45 -7.38 -6.90 2.06
C PHE A 45 -6.61 -5.84 1.28
N ASN A 46 -6.52 -6.02 -0.04
CA ASN A 46 -6.03 -4.97 -0.93
C ASN A 46 -6.95 -4.84 -2.13
N LEU A 47 -7.61 -3.69 -2.23
CA LEU A 47 -8.68 -3.41 -3.17
C LEU A 47 -8.34 -2.15 -3.96
N GLY A 48 -8.58 -2.19 -5.27
CA GLY A 48 -8.27 -1.09 -6.18
C GLY A 48 -9.39 -0.81 -7.16
N ILE A 49 -9.40 0.42 -7.68
CA ILE A 49 -10.22 0.83 -8.82
C ILE A 49 -9.27 1.44 -9.84
N GLU A 50 -9.34 0.96 -11.09
CA GLU A 50 -8.52 1.46 -12.18
C GLU A 50 -9.39 1.90 -13.36
N LYS A 51 -9.15 3.12 -13.83
CA LYS A 51 -9.91 3.75 -14.91
C LYS A 51 -9.00 4.06 -16.09
N GLN A 52 -9.46 3.71 -17.30
CA GLN A 52 -8.83 4.18 -18.54
C GLN A 52 -9.04 5.68 -18.72
N ILE A 53 -7.95 6.40 -18.96
CA ILE A 53 -7.99 7.84 -19.26
C ILE A 53 -7.68 8.12 -20.73
N ARG A 54 -6.83 7.29 -21.35
CA ARG A 54 -6.44 7.32 -22.77
C ARG A 54 -6.18 5.89 -23.28
N PRO A 55 -6.03 5.65 -24.59
CA PRO A 55 -5.82 4.30 -25.13
C PRO A 55 -4.69 3.49 -24.50
N LYS A 56 -3.63 4.16 -24.00
CA LYS A 56 -2.47 3.52 -23.36
C LYS A 56 -2.26 3.93 -21.90
N TYR A 57 -3.15 4.73 -21.32
CA TYR A 57 -2.96 5.27 -19.97
C TYR A 57 -4.16 5.00 -19.09
N THR A 58 -3.86 4.63 -17.85
CA THR A 58 -4.86 4.42 -16.80
C THR A 58 -4.44 5.10 -15.51
N LEU A 59 -5.41 5.30 -14.63
CA LEU A 59 -5.22 5.81 -13.29
C LEU A 59 -5.86 4.83 -12.30
N GLN A 60 -5.09 4.37 -11.32
CA GLN A 60 -5.53 3.48 -10.26
C GLN A 60 -5.50 4.19 -8.90
N GLY A 61 -6.53 3.97 -8.09
CA GLY A 61 -6.50 4.20 -6.65
C GLY A 61 -6.71 2.89 -5.91
N ASP A 62 -5.94 2.61 -4.86
CA ASP A 62 -6.10 1.39 -4.06
C ASP A 62 -5.83 1.61 -2.58
N VAL A 63 -6.42 0.73 -1.77
CA VAL A 63 -6.24 0.64 -0.32
C VAL A 63 -5.68 -0.73 0.03
N PHE A 64 -4.82 -0.77 1.05
CA PHE A 64 -4.27 -2.00 1.62
C PHE A 64 -4.53 -1.99 3.13
N ILE A 65 -5.05 -3.10 3.65
CA ILE A 65 -5.55 -3.22 5.02
C ILE A 65 -5.06 -4.55 5.58
N SER A 66 -4.07 -4.49 6.48
CA SER A 66 -3.69 -5.56 7.37
C SER A 66 -4.28 -5.32 8.75
N PRO A 67 -5.32 -6.08 9.16
CA PRO A 67 -6.01 -5.87 10.43
C PRO A 67 -5.28 -6.45 11.65
N TRP A 68 -4.16 -7.14 11.44
CA TRP A 68 -3.46 -7.92 12.45
C TRP A 68 -2.76 -7.06 13.49
N LYS A 69 -3.31 -6.97 14.71
CA LYS A 69 -2.56 -6.40 15.85
C LYS A 69 -1.30 -7.21 16.16
N SER A 70 -1.39 -8.53 15.98
CA SER A 70 -0.27 -9.45 16.02
C SER A 70 -0.51 -10.58 15.00
N PHE A 71 0.55 -11.01 14.35
CA PHE A 71 0.61 -12.15 13.44
C PHE A 71 1.93 -12.90 13.72
N ALA A 72 1.84 -14.21 13.98
CA ALA A 72 3.00 -15.03 14.37
C ALA A 72 3.84 -14.43 15.53
N GLY A 73 3.20 -13.76 16.50
CA GLY A 73 3.90 -13.15 17.63
C GLY A 73 4.55 -11.79 17.33
N HIS A 74 4.25 -11.16 16.19
CA HIS A 74 4.77 -9.83 15.83
C HIS A 74 3.67 -8.89 15.35
N GLU A 75 3.82 -7.60 15.62
CA GLU A 75 2.90 -6.56 15.16
C GLU A 75 2.90 -6.50 13.63
N LEU A 76 1.71 -6.54 13.01
CA LEU A 76 1.53 -6.51 11.56
C LEU A 76 0.35 -5.62 11.16
N GLN A 77 0.06 -4.58 11.93
CA GLN A 77 -1.08 -3.72 11.65
C GLN A 77 -0.65 -2.64 10.67
N PHE A 78 -1.22 -2.64 9.46
CA PHE A 78 -0.77 -1.77 8.38
C PHE A 78 -1.95 -1.31 7.53
N TYR A 79 -2.06 -0.01 7.31
CA TYR A 79 -3.10 0.58 6.47
C TYR A 79 -2.44 1.55 5.49
N SER A 80 -2.69 1.39 4.20
CA SER A 80 -2.22 2.34 3.20
C SER A 80 -3.27 2.67 2.16
N ALA A 81 -3.08 3.83 1.54
CA ALA A 81 -3.82 4.28 0.39
C ALA A 81 -2.82 4.77 -0.66
N SER A 82 -3.06 4.44 -1.91
CA SER A 82 -2.18 4.84 -3.01
C SER A 82 -2.91 5.28 -4.26
N VAL A 83 -2.22 6.09 -5.04
CA VAL A 83 -2.60 6.48 -6.40
C VAL A 83 -1.47 6.09 -7.35
N GLU A 84 -1.81 5.59 -8.53
CA GLU A 84 -0.86 5.13 -9.52
C GLU A 84 -1.29 5.53 -10.94
N GLY A 85 -0.41 6.22 -11.65
CA GLY A 85 -0.55 6.41 -13.10
C GLY A 85 0.16 5.29 -13.83
N ARG A 86 -0.50 4.62 -14.78
CA ARG A 86 0.07 3.50 -15.55
C ARG A 86 0.11 3.83 -17.03
N TYR A 87 1.17 3.37 -17.68
CA TYR A 87 1.35 3.37 -19.13
C TYR A 87 1.50 1.94 -19.64
N TYR A 88 0.61 1.55 -20.53
CA TYR A 88 0.60 0.25 -21.20
C TYR A 88 1.29 0.36 -22.56
N PHE A 89 2.20 -0.57 -22.86
CA PHE A 89 2.95 -0.52 -24.11
C PHE A 89 2.05 -0.78 -25.34
N LYS A 90 1.05 -1.67 -25.18
CA LYS A 90 0.10 -2.03 -26.23
C LYS A 90 -1.17 -1.18 -26.17
N GLU A 91 -1.98 -1.41 -25.14
CA GLU A 91 -3.28 -0.77 -24.91
C GLU A 91 -3.61 -0.90 -23.42
N ALA A 92 -4.43 0.00 -22.88
CA ALA A 92 -4.91 -0.04 -21.52
C ALA A 92 -5.45 -1.44 -21.16
N PHE A 93 -5.02 -1.94 -20.01
CA PHE A 93 -5.37 -3.27 -19.48
C PHE A 93 -4.84 -4.48 -20.28
N LYS A 94 -3.89 -4.30 -21.22
CA LYS A 94 -3.34 -5.40 -22.02
C LYS A 94 -1.82 -5.53 -21.87
N HIS A 95 -1.38 -6.70 -21.39
CA HIS A 95 0.02 -7.11 -21.29
C HIS A 95 0.86 -6.18 -20.40
N TRP A 96 2.11 -5.93 -20.79
CA TRP A 96 3.09 -5.15 -20.06
C TRP A 96 2.66 -3.70 -19.86
N TYR A 97 2.93 -3.20 -18.65
CA TYR A 97 2.82 -1.80 -18.32
C TYR A 97 3.92 -1.39 -17.34
N ILE A 98 4.16 -0.08 -17.27
CA ILE A 98 4.93 0.57 -16.22
C ILE A 98 4.05 1.61 -15.54
N GLY A 99 4.33 1.92 -14.28
CA GLY A 99 3.58 2.92 -13.53
C GLY A 99 4.43 3.72 -12.55
N VAL A 100 3.91 4.87 -12.15
CA VAL A 100 4.45 5.70 -11.07
C VAL A 100 3.41 5.75 -9.96
N ASN A 101 3.84 5.40 -8.74
CA ASN A 101 2.97 5.23 -7.59
C ASN A 101 3.34 6.19 -6.46
N LEU A 102 2.34 6.83 -5.87
CA LEU A 102 2.43 7.57 -4.62
C LEU A 102 1.54 6.90 -3.59
N SER A 103 2.08 6.63 -2.40
CA SER A 103 1.38 5.93 -1.33
C SER A 103 1.64 6.59 0.02
N VAL A 104 0.62 6.55 0.88
CA VAL A 104 0.73 6.92 2.29
C VAL A 104 0.29 5.75 3.15
N ALA A 105 0.99 5.52 4.25
CA ALA A 105 0.69 4.42 5.16
C ALA A 105 0.67 4.88 6.61
N ALA A 106 -0.15 4.24 7.42
CA ALA A 106 -0.11 4.29 8.88
C ALA A 106 0.06 2.85 9.38
N TYR A 107 0.97 2.65 10.33
CA TYR A 107 1.36 1.31 10.74
C TYR A 107 1.67 1.20 12.23
N ASN A 108 1.48 -0.01 12.72
CA ASN A 108 2.00 -0.54 13.95
C ASN A 108 2.55 -1.94 13.63
N ALA A 109 3.85 -2.01 13.31
CA ALA A 109 4.44 -3.19 12.70
C ALA A 109 5.89 -3.43 13.17
N ALA A 110 6.26 -4.70 13.29
CA ALA A 110 7.65 -5.11 13.51
C ALA A 110 8.43 -5.05 12.18
N LYS A 111 9.69 -4.63 12.24
CA LYS A 111 10.58 -4.72 11.07
C LYS A 111 10.88 -6.19 10.78
N TRP A 112 11.14 -6.53 9.52
CA TRP A 112 11.49 -7.89 9.13
C TRP A 112 12.74 -8.42 9.84
N ASN A 113 13.71 -7.54 10.14
CA ASN A 113 14.92 -7.88 10.87
C ASN A 113 14.75 -7.94 12.40
N TYR A 114 13.54 -7.72 12.91
CA TYR A 114 13.18 -7.88 14.32
C TYR A 114 12.58 -9.25 14.62
N TRP A 115 12.54 -10.17 13.67
CA TRP A 115 11.95 -11.51 13.89
C TRP A 115 12.90 -12.52 14.54
N ASN A 116 14.12 -12.09 14.91
CA ASN A 116 15.08 -12.90 15.67
C ASN A 116 15.03 -12.55 17.16
N ASP A 117 15.48 -13.49 17.99
CA ASP A 117 15.61 -13.32 19.45
C ASP A 117 16.98 -12.76 19.86
N ASP A 118 17.67 -12.08 18.95
CA ASP A 118 18.98 -11.49 19.26
C ASP A 118 18.80 -10.43 20.35
N ILE A 119 19.71 -10.48 21.32
CA ILE A 119 19.69 -9.60 22.48
C ILE A 119 20.73 -8.51 22.28
N THR A 120 20.27 -7.27 22.29
CA THR A 120 21.14 -6.09 22.26
C THR A 120 21.15 -5.43 23.62
N GLN A 121 22.34 -5.21 24.18
CA GLN A 121 22.50 -4.40 25.37
C GLN A 121 22.59 -2.93 24.98
N LYS A 122 21.76 -2.08 25.59
CA LYS A 122 21.82 -0.64 25.43
C LYS A 122 22.91 -0.02 26.31
N GLU A 123 23.28 1.23 25.98
CA GLU A 123 24.22 2.03 26.76
C GLU A 123 23.75 2.32 28.20
N ASP A 124 22.43 2.25 28.45
CA ASP A 124 21.82 2.37 29.78
C ASP A 124 21.85 1.06 30.60
N GLY A 125 22.38 -0.02 30.03
CA GLY A 125 22.47 -1.35 30.66
C GLY A 125 21.23 -2.23 30.50
N GLU A 126 20.14 -1.75 29.88
CA GLU A 126 18.96 -2.56 29.59
C GLU A 126 19.23 -3.55 28.43
N TYR A 127 18.75 -4.78 28.57
CA TYR A 127 18.75 -5.77 27.51
C TYR A 127 17.43 -5.71 26.75
N ILE A 128 17.52 -5.59 25.42
CA ILE A 128 16.36 -5.60 24.53
C ILE A 128 16.48 -6.80 23.61
N MET A 129 15.38 -7.55 23.51
CA MET A 129 15.24 -8.66 22.57
C MET A 129 14.56 -8.16 21.30
N ASN A 130 15.18 -8.39 20.15
CA ASN A 130 14.70 -7.88 18.86
C ASN A 130 13.25 -8.26 18.55
N SER A 131 12.84 -9.50 18.86
CA SER A 131 11.47 -10.00 18.68
C SER A 131 10.40 -9.27 19.48
N ASN A 132 10.78 -8.47 20.47
CA ASN A 132 9.86 -7.60 21.21
C ASN A 132 9.71 -6.21 20.59
N LEU A 133 10.51 -5.86 19.58
CA LEU A 133 10.53 -4.52 19.01
C LEU A 133 9.50 -4.34 17.90
N TYR A 134 8.80 -3.23 17.96
CA TYR A 134 7.90 -2.80 16.90
C TYR A 134 7.91 -1.28 16.72
N GLN A 135 7.40 -0.84 15.57
CA GLN A 135 7.36 0.56 15.20
C GLN A 135 5.94 1.02 14.93
N LYS A 136 5.59 2.16 15.49
CA LYS A 136 4.31 2.83 15.25
C LYS A 136 4.55 4.18 14.60
N GLY A 137 3.95 4.39 13.43
CA GLY A 137 4.24 5.56 12.62
C GLY A 137 3.40 5.69 11.37
N TYR A 138 3.85 6.58 10.50
CA TYR A 138 3.32 6.77 9.16
C TYR A 138 4.46 6.91 8.16
N SER A 139 4.18 6.56 6.90
CA SER A 139 5.14 6.63 5.81
C SER A 139 4.54 7.30 4.59
N ILE A 140 5.38 8.00 3.84
CA ILE A 140 5.09 8.49 2.50
C ILE A 140 6.04 7.76 1.56
N MET A 141 5.51 7.15 0.50
CA MET A 141 6.26 6.31 -0.42
C MET A 141 6.03 6.76 -1.86
N LEU A 142 7.11 6.83 -2.63
CA LEU A 142 7.09 7.14 -4.06
C LEU A 142 7.90 6.07 -4.79
N GLY A 143 7.31 5.47 -5.82
CA GLY A 143 7.93 4.33 -6.50
C GLY A 143 7.49 4.13 -7.94
N ILE A 144 8.14 3.17 -8.55
CA ILE A 144 7.85 2.68 -9.89
C ILE A 144 7.25 1.28 -9.82
N THR A 145 6.24 1.03 -10.64
CA THR A 145 5.54 -0.25 -10.72
C THR A 145 5.81 -0.87 -12.08
N GLY A 146 6.15 -2.16 -12.09
CA GLY A 146 6.13 -2.98 -13.29
C GLY A 146 5.07 -4.06 -13.15
N GLY A 147 4.35 -4.36 -14.23
CA GLY A 147 3.36 -5.43 -14.20
C GLY A 147 2.96 -5.94 -15.58
N TYR A 148 2.22 -7.04 -15.55
CA TYR A 148 1.66 -7.69 -16.73
C TYR A 148 0.20 -8.05 -16.50
N GLN A 149 -0.63 -7.65 -17.45
CA GLN A 149 -2.06 -7.92 -17.42
C GLN A 149 -2.45 -9.04 -18.38
N PHE A 150 -3.01 -10.10 -17.82
CA PHE A 150 -3.59 -11.24 -18.50
C PHE A 150 -5.10 -11.02 -18.67
N GLN A 151 -5.60 -11.16 -19.88
CA GLN A 151 -7.04 -11.17 -20.16
C GLN A 151 -7.56 -12.59 -20.01
N LEU A 152 -8.38 -12.84 -18.97
CA LEU A 152 -8.94 -14.16 -18.69
C LEU A 152 -10.27 -14.38 -19.42
N SER A 153 -11.06 -13.32 -19.58
CA SER A 153 -12.30 -13.28 -20.36
C SER A 153 -12.64 -11.83 -20.73
N ASP A 154 -13.81 -11.60 -21.34
CA ASP A 154 -14.27 -10.27 -21.74
C ASP A 154 -14.36 -9.27 -20.58
N ARG A 155 -14.64 -9.75 -19.36
CA ARG A 155 -14.78 -8.91 -18.17
C ARG A 155 -13.79 -9.22 -17.06
N TRP A 156 -12.97 -10.26 -17.18
CA TRP A 156 -12.03 -10.65 -16.13
C TRP A 156 -10.59 -10.54 -16.59
N ASN A 157 -9.78 -9.84 -15.79
CA ASN A 157 -8.33 -9.76 -15.97
C ASN A 157 -7.60 -10.21 -14.71
N LEU A 158 -6.38 -10.70 -14.89
CA LEU A 158 -5.41 -10.95 -13.83
C LEU A 158 -4.21 -10.02 -14.03
N ASP A 159 -3.80 -9.34 -12.97
CA ASP A 159 -2.71 -8.36 -12.99
C ASP A 159 -1.63 -8.81 -12.00
N LEU A 160 -0.46 -9.17 -12.53
CA LEU A 160 0.72 -9.51 -11.75
C LEU A 160 1.64 -8.29 -11.73
N TYR A 161 1.96 -7.77 -10.54
CA TYR A 161 2.70 -6.53 -10.40
C TYR A 161 3.62 -6.50 -9.19
N ALA A 162 4.64 -5.64 -9.26
CA ALA A 162 5.52 -5.31 -8.15
C ALA A 162 5.93 -3.83 -8.22
N THR A 163 6.14 -3.21 -7.06
CA THR A 163 6.53 -1.81 -6.92
C THR A 163 7.74 -1.69 -6.01
N ILE A 164 8.76 -0.97 -6.47
CA ILE A 164 9.94 -0.56 -5.70
C ILE A 164 10.01 0.96 -5.64
N GLY A 165 10.44 1.51 -4.52
CA GLY A 165 10.60 2.95 -4.41
C GLY A 165 11.17 3.40 -3.09
N THR A 166 11.22 4.72 -2.92
CA THR A 166 11.65 5.35 -1.67
C THR A 166 10.49 5.41 -0.69
N SER A 167 10.76 5.06 0.56
CA SER A 167 9.87 5.22 1.71
C SER A 167 10.49 6.19 2.69
N GLN A 168 9.74 7.23 3.05
CA GLN A 168 10.09 8.17 4.11
C GLN A 168 9.15 7.92 5.30
N SER A 169 9.69 7.36 6.37
CA SER A 169 8.95 6.91 7.54
C SER A 169 9.18 7.81 8.74
N PHE A 170 8.11 8.11 9.48
CA PHE A 170 8.11 8.88 10.72
C PHE A 170 7.49 8.01 11.82
N TYR A 171 8.29 7.58 12.78
CA TYR A 171 7.87 6.55 13.72
C TYR A 171 8.43 6.72 15.14
N LYS A 172 7.84 5.96 16.05
CA LYS A 172 8.35 5.71 17.41
C LYS A 172 8.50 4.20 17.57
N GLY A 173 9.65 3.78 18.08
CA GLY A 173 9.97 2.39 18.35
C GLY A 173 9.64 2.03 19.80
N TYR A 174 8.99 0.89 20.01
CA TYR A 174 8.60 0.41 21.32
C TYR A 174 9.09 -1.01 21.55
N ASP A 175 9.39 -1.32 22.81
CA ASP A 175 9.52 -2.69 23.29
C ASP A 175 8.17 -3.14 23.85
N ARG A 176 7.65 -4.26 23.35
CA ARG A 176 6.37 -4.83 23.76
C ARG A 176 6.33 -5.27 25.23
N THR A 177 7.43 -5.76 25.78
CA THR A 177 7.48 -6.30 27.16
C THR A 177 7.44 -5.19 28.19
N THR A 178 8.17 -4.11 27.96
CA THR A 178 8.26 -2.98 28.90
C THR A 178 7.27 -1.87 28.56
N GLY A 179 6.76 -1.84 27.32
CA GLY A 179 5.97 -0.74 26.78
C GLY A 179 6.77 0.55 26.58
N ARG A 180 8.08 0.53 26.82
CA ARG A 180 8.95 1.70 26.77
C ARG A 180 9.40 1.99 25.35
N ARG A 181 9.65 3.27 25.09
CA ARG A 181 10.21 3.72 23.82
C ARG A 181 11.69 3.36 23.80
N TYR A 182 12.15 2.62 22.79
CA TYR A 182 13.56 2.27 22.70
C TYR A 182 14.40 3.29 21.91
N ASP A 183 13.76 4.13 21.10
CA ASP A 183 14.47 5.12 20.29
C ASP A 183 14.70 6.45 21.03
N VAL A 184 15.82 7.12 20.70
CA VAL A 184 16.34 8.29 21.43
C VAL A 184 15.69 9.62 20.99
N ALA A 185 14.92 9.62 19.90
CA ALA A 185 14.38 10.87 19.35
C ALA A 185 13.28 11.46 20.24
N GLU A 186 13.29 12.77 20.51
CA GLU A 186 12.24 13.39 21.36
C GLU A 186 10.83 13.22 20.78
N LYS A 187 10.67 13.46 19.46
CA LYS A 187 9.36 13.40 18.77
C LYS A 187 9.18 12.16 17.92
N PHE A 188 9.49 12.22 16.64
CA PHE A 188 9.46 11.07 15.73
C PHE A 188 10.88 10.81 15.26
N ASN A 189 11.28 9.54 15.27
CA ASN A 189 12.42 9.10 14.50
C ASN A 189 12.06 9.10 13.01
N LYS A 190 13.05 9.34 12.14
CA LYS A 190 12.88 9.43 10.70
C LYS A 190 13.81 8.44 10.02
N SER A 191 13.31 7.70 9.04
CA SER A 191 14.14 6.86 8.19
C SER A 191 13.72 6.95 6.74
N GLY A 192 14.71 6.96 5.86
CA GLY A 192 14.54 6.90 4.41
C GLY A 192 15.17 5.61 3.89
N GLU A 193 14.41 4.78 3.18
CA GLU A 193 14.88 3.50 2.65
C GLU A 193 14.34 3.30 1.23
N ILE A 194 15.05 2.53 0.41
CA ILE A 194 14.54 2.05 -0.88
C ILE A 194 14.11 0.60 -0.67
N ILE A 195 12.81 0.33 -0.81
CA ILE A 195 12.24 -0.99 -0.51
C ILE A 195 11.16 -1.37 -1.52
N PRO A 196 10.93 -2.67 -1.75
CA PRO A 196 9.66 -3.13 -2.30
C PRO A 196 8.55 -2.84 -1.29
N TYR A 197 7.45 -2.22 -1.72
CA TYR A 197 6.36 -1.86 -0.80
C TYR A 197 4.95 -2.20 -1.33
N ARG A 198 4.82 -2.60 -2.60
CA ARG A 198 3.57 -3.15 -3.17
C ARG A 198 3.90 -4.30 -4.11
N GLY A 199 2.99 -5.24 -4.21
CA GLY A 199 3.04 -6.32 -5.19
C GLY A 199 1.94 -7.34 -4.96
N GLY A 200 1.71 -8.19 -5.94
CA GLY A 200 0.79 -9.31 -5.81
C GLY A 200 0.07 -9.65 -7.09
N VAL A 201 -1.04 -10.36 -6.92
CA VAL A 201 -1.89 -10.86 -8.01
C VAL A 201 -3.27 -10.26 -7.83
N MET A 202 -3.62 -9.26 -8.63
CA MET A 202 -4.96 -8.69 -8.60
C MET A 202 -5.89 -9.37 -9.61
N ILE A 203 -7.01 -9.87 -9.11
CA ILE A 203 -8.13 -10.28 -9.94
C ILE A 203 -9.00 -9.05 -10.17
N SER A 204 -9.34 -8.80 -11.43
CA SER A 204 -10.00 -7.55 -11.86
C SER A 204 -11.28 -7.86 -12.63
N TYR A 205 -12.36 -7.14 -12.32
CA TYR A 205 -13.63 -7.21 -13.03
C TYR A 205 -13.94 -5.90 -13.74
N LYS A 206 -14.28 -5.96 -15.03
CA LYS A 206 -14.70 -4.83 -15.87
C LYS A 206 -16.15 -4.47 -15.56
N PHE A 207 -16.35 -3.26 -15.01
CA PHE A 207 -17.68 -2.76 -14.64
C PHE A 207 -18.37 -2.00 -15.78
N LYS A 208 -17.60 -1.27 -16.57
CA LYS A 208 -17.99 -0.57 -17.81
C LYS A 208 -16.86 -0.73 -18.80
#